data_AF-A0A099WKU4-F1
#
_entry.id   AF-A0A099WKU4-F1
#
_cell.length_a   1.000
_cell.length_b   1.000
_cell.length_c   1.000
_cell.angle_alpha   90.00
_cell.angle_beta   90.00
_cell.angle_gamma   90.00
#
_symmetry.space_group_name_H-M   'P 1'
#
loop_
_entity.id
_entity.type
_entity.pdbx_description
1 polymer ?
#
loop_
_entity_poly.entity_id
_entity_poly.type
_entity_poly.pdbx_seq_one_letter_code
_entity_poly.pdbx_strand_id
1 'polypeptide(L)'
;MLHHVELNVSNLAEARAFWDVLLSDLGYTLYSEWEKGVSWIYGETYLVFVQTEERFLKDGYHRGHTGLNHLAFHVETRSDVDDWTERFRAQGVPILYEDRHPFAGGPDYYAVFAEGPDRMKVELVAKSK
;
A
#
# COMPACT_ATOMS: atom_id res chain seq x y z
N MET A 1 4.81 15.26 12.72
CA MET A 1 4.96 13.82 12.43
C MET A 1 3.59 13.18 12.54
N LEU A 2 3.26 12.22 11.70
CA LEU A 2 2.00 11.49 11.80
C LEU A 2 2.16 10.39 12.87
N HIS A 3 1.20 10.26 13.77
CA HIS A 3 1.28 9.21 14.80
C HIS A 3 0.91 7.85 14.21
N HIS A 4 -0.23 7.78 13.52
CA HIS A 4 -0.65 6.57 12.82
C HIS A 4 -1.67 6.87 11.72
N VAL A 5 -1.91 5.88 10.87
CA VAL A 5 -3.01 5.83 9.92
C VAL A 5 -3.78 4.54 10.18
N GLU A 6 -5.09 4.61 10.30
CA GLU A 6 -5.96 3.45 10.43
C GLU A 6 -6.90 3.33 9.22
N LEU A 7 -6.96 2.14 8.65
CA LEU A 7 -7.74 1.82 7.45
C LEU A 7 -8.68 0.66 7.73
N ASN A 8 -9.93 0.81 7.34
CA ASN A 8 -10.87 -0.31 7.27
C ASN A 8 -10.65 -1.05 5.94
N VAL A 9 -10.59 -2.37 6.00
CA VAL A 9 -10.42 -3.27 4.85
C VAL A 9 -11.60 -4.23 4.74
N SER A 10 -12.02 -4.60 3.52
CA SER A 10 -13.20 -5.47 3.34
C SER A 10 -12.90 -6.92 3.69
N ASN A 11 -11.66 -7.36 3.49
CA ASN A 11 -11.16 -8.68 3.88
C ASN A 11 -9.79 -8.55 4.55
N LEU A 12 -9.76 -8.68 5.87
CA LEU A 12 -8.54 -8.54 6.67
C LEU A 12 -7.46 -9.58 6.32
N ALA A 13 -7.84 -10.79 5.93
CA ALA A 13 -6.89 -11.83 5.57
C ALA A 13 -6.15 -11.50 4.27
N GLU A 14 -6.88 -11.02 3.26
CA GLU A 14 -6.31 -10.56 1.98
C GLU A 14 -5.45 -9.30 2.18
N ALA A 15 -5.96 -8.34 2.95
CA ALA A 15 -5.22 -7.14 3.33
C ALA A 15 -3.89 -7.53 4.01
N ARG A 16 -3.94 -8.38 5.03
CA ARG A 16 -2.75 -8.82 5.74
C ARG A 16 -1.75 -9.49 4.81
N ALA A 17 -2.18 -10.42 3.95
CA ALA A 17 -1.27 -11.11 3.04
C ALA A 17 -0.51 -10.15 2.11
N PHE A 18 -1.16 -9.09 1.64
CA PHE A 18 -0.51 -8.05 0.85
C PHE A 18 0.41 -7.15 1.68
N TRP A 19 -0.10 -6.61 2.78
CA TRP A 19 0.63 -5.62 3.60
C TRP A 19 1.79 -6.21 4.36
N ASP A 20 1.72 -7.48 4.77
CA ASP A 20 2.82 -8.12 5.50
C ASP A 20 4.06 -8.24 4.62
N VAL A 21 3.88 -8.64 3.35
CA VAL A 21 4.96 -8.71 2.35
C VAL A 21 5.53 -7.32 2.06
N LEU A 22 4.66 -6.35 1.80
CA LEU A 22 5.09 -5.00 1.44
C LEU A 22 5.82 -4.30 2.59
N LEU A 23 5.18 -4.25 3.76
CA LEU A 23 5.67 -3.44 4.88
C LEU A 23 6.93 -4.06 5.50
N SER A 24 7.02 -5.39 5.59
CA SER A 24 8.22 -6.05 6.14
C SER A 24 9.47 -5.75 5.30
N ASP A 25 9.36 -5.77 3.97
CA ASP A 25 10.47 -5.46 3.08
C ASP A 25 10.82 -3.97 3.06
N LEU A 26 9.86 -3.10 3.36
CA LEU A 26 10.11 -1.68 3.62
C LEU A 26 10.66 -1.40 5.03
N GLY A 27 10.90 -2.45 5.83
CA GLY A 27 11.51 -2.36 7.15
C GLY A 27 10.53 -2.05 8.29
N TYR A 28 9.23 -2.10 8.06
CA TYR A 28 8.25 -2.08 9.14
C TYR A 28 8.27 -3.42 9.89
N THR A 29 7.91 -3.40 11.17
CA THR A 29 7.75 -4.60 11.97
C THR A 29 6.32 -4.75 12.44
N LEU A 30 5.85 -5.99 12.59
CA LEU A 30 4.56 -6.28 13.21
C LEU A 30 4.53 -5.68 14.62
N TYR A 31 3.54 -4.84 14.90
CA TYR A 31 3.42 -4.13 16.16
C TYR A 31 2.35 -4.74 17.08
N SER A 32 1.18 -5.01 16.53
CA SER A 32 0.07 -5.63 17.28
C SER A 32 -0.88 -6.37 16.34
N GLU A 33 -1.49 -7.44 16.83
CA GLU A 33 -2.46 -8.26 16.12
C GLU A 33 -3.59 -8.68 17.07
N TRP A 34 -4.82 -8.63 16.57
CA TRP A 34 -6.03 -9.09 17.26
C TRP A 34 -7.03 -9.65 16.24
N GLU A 35 -8.14 -10.22 16.72
CA GLU A 35 -9.13 -10.91 15.89
C GLU A 35 -9.61 -10.09 14.67
N LYS A 36 -9.72 -8.78 14.83
CA LYS A 36 -10.29 -7.87 13.83
C LYS A 36 -9.30 -6.85 13.30
N GLY A 37 -8.01 -7.00 13.58
CA GLY A 37 -7.05 -6.04 13.05
C GLY A 37 -5.59 -6.39 13.31
N VAL A 38 -4.74 -5.67 12.61
CA VAL A 38 -3.30 -5.84 12.63
C VAL A 38 -2.64 -4.48 12.39
N SER A 39 -1.45 -4.29 12.96
CA SER A 39 -0.68 -3.07 12.76
C SER A 39 0.81 -3.35 12.60
N TRP A 40 1.46 -2.50 11.81
CA TRP A 40 2.91 -2.50 11.62
C TRP A 40 3.47 -1.13 11.96
N ILE A 41 4.70 -1.08 12.51
CA ILE A 41 5.37 0.16 12.93
C ILE A 41 6.70 0.36 12.20
N TYR A 42 7.00 1.62 11.86
CA TYR A 42 8.30 2.07 11.40
C TYR A 42 8.68 3.37 12.11
N GLY A 43 9.80 3.37 12.83
CA GLY A 43 10.15 4.47 13.73
C GLY A 43 9.08 4.64 14.80
N GLU A 44 8.41 5.80 14.82
CA GLU A 44 7.32 6.10 15.76
C GLU A 44 5.94 6.20 15.08
N THR A 45 5.83 5.83 13.80
CA THR A 45 4.58 5.87 13.04
C THR A 45 4.11 4.45 12.71
N TYR A 46 2.84 4.14 12.95
CA TYR A 46 2.27 2.84 12.61
C TYR A 46 1.07 2.91 11.67
N LEU A 47 0.88 1.83 10.91
CA LEU A 47 -0.25 1.62 10.03
C LEU A 47 -1.13 0.53 10.63
N VAL A 48 -2.43 0.81 10.77
CA VAL A 48 -3.42 -0.10 11.34
C VAL A 48 -4.43 -0.48 10.27
N PHE A 49 -4.74 -1.78 10.19
CA PHE A 49 -5.74 -2.31 9.28
C PHE A 49 -6.79 -3.07 10.10
N VAL A 50 -8.05 -2.69 9.94
CA VAL A 50 -9.18 -3.20 10.72
C VAL A 50 -10.22 -3.80 9.77
N GLN A 51 -10.75 -4.97 10.14
CA GLN A 51 -11.85 -5.58 9.39
C GLN A 51 -13.08 -4.65 9.42
N THR A 52 -13.54 -4.23 8.24
CA THR A 52 -14.77 -3.47 8.10
C THR A 52 -15.94 -4.28 8.66
N GLU A 53 -16.76 -3.65 9.52
CA GLU A 53 -17.96 -4.30 10.04
C GLU A 53 -18.96 -4.59 8.93
N GLU A 54 -19.68 -5.70 9.03
CA GLU A 54 -20.62 -6.19 8.01
C GLU A 54 -21.63 -5.14 7.53
N ARG A 55 -22.14 -4.32 8.47
CA ARG A 55 -23.11 -3.25 8.17
C ARG A 55 -22.59 -2.15 7.24
N PHE A 56 -21.27 -1.99 7.12
CA PHE A 56 -20.61 -0.98 6.28
C PHE A 56 -20.00 -1.56 5.00
N LEU A 57 -19.87 -2.89 4.87
CA LEU A 57 -19.26 -3.53 3.69
C LEU A 57 -19.96 -3.17 2.37
N LYS A 58 -21.28 -2.99 2.41
CA LYS A 58 -22.09 -2.65 1.22
C LYS A 58 -21.75 -1.28 0.63
N ASP A 59 -21.27 -0.33 1.45
CA ASP A 59 -20.94 1.02 1.00
C ASP A 59 -19.61 1.00 0.21
N GLY A 60 -18.76 0.01 0.51
CA GLY A 60 -17.53 -0.29 -0.19
C GLY A 60 -16.48 0.82 -0.13
N TYR A 61 -15.38 0.62 -0.84
CA TYR A 61 -14.36 1.64 -1.05
C TYR A 61 -14.19 1.92 -2.55
N HIS A 62 -14.03 3.21 -2.86
CA HIS A 62 -13.56 3.65 -4.15
C HIS A 62 -12.60 4.82 -3.97
N ARG A 63 -11.35 4.67 -4.40
CA ARG A 63 -10.30 5.70 -4.27
C ARG A 63 -10.65 7.06 -4.90
N GLY A 64 -11.65 7.10 -5.79
CA GLY A 64 -12.16 8.32 -6.40
C GLY A 64 -13.22 9.08 -5.58
N HIS A 65 -13.72 8.50 -4.49
CA HIS A 65 -14.64 9.18 -3.57
C HIS A 65 -13.87 10.04 -2.56
N THR A 66 -14.57 10.96 -1.88
CA THR A 66 -14.02 11.71 -0.75
C THR A 66 -13.48 10.75 0.31
N GLY A 67 -12.21 10.89 0.67
CA GLY A 67 -11.51 9.99 1.59
C GLY A 67 -10.07 9.74 1.15
N LEU A 68 -9.51 8.60 1.57
CA LEU A 68 -8.16 8.20 1.20
C LEU A 68 -8.09 7.77 -0.28
N ASN A 69 -7.15 8.31 -1.03
CA ASN A 69 -6.88 7.90 -2.41
C ASN A 69 -5.73 6.89 -2.52
N HIS A 70 -4.62 7.14 -1.84
CA HIS A 70 -3.41 6.30 -1.87
C HIS A 70 -2.49 6.53 -0.69
N LEU A 71 -1.59 5.57 -0.47
CA LEU A 71 -0.40 5.72 0.35
C LEU A 71 0.83 5.55 -0.55
N ALA A 72 1.83 6.42 -0.34
CA ALA A 72 3.11 6.37 -1.04
C ALA A 72 4.23 6.10 -0.04
N PHE A 73 5.17 5.23 -0.42
CA PHE A 73 6.33 4.87 0.37
C PHE A 73 7.61 5.13 -0.41
N HIS A 74 8.66 5.45 0.31
CA HIS A 74 9.97 5.60 -0.29
C HIS A 74 10.66 4.24 -0.39
N VAL A 75 11.34 4.01 -1.50
CA VAL A 75 12.40 3.02 -1.66
C VAL A 75 13.72 3.74 -1.96
N GLU A 76 14.85 3.09 -1.74
CA GLU A 76 16.15 3.77 -1.79
C GLU A 76 16.58 4.13 -3.22
N THR A 77 16.33 3.21 -4.16
CA THR A 77 16.83 3.29 -5.55
C THR A 77 15.73 3.05 -6.58
N ARG A 78 16.01 3.44 -7.83
CA ARG A 78 15.17 3.08 -8.99
C ARG A 78 15.11 1.57 -9.22
N SER A 79 16.20 0.85 -8.94
CA SER A 79 16.23 -0.61 -9.03
C SER A 79 15.24 -1.24 -8.07
N ASP A 80 15.08 -0.69 -6.86
CA ASP A 80 14.07 -1.20 -5.91
C ASP A 80 12.65 -1.03 -6.47
N VAL A 81 12.37 0.06 -7.19
CA VAL A 81 11.08 0.26 -7.89
C VAL A 81 10.88 -0.80 -8.97
N ASP A 82 11.92 -1.13 -9.73
CA ASP A 82 11.88 -2.16 -10.77
C ASP A 82 11.64 -3.55 -10.18
N ASP A 83 12.33 -3.88 -9.09
CA ASP A 83 12.18 -5.15 -8.38
C ASP A 83 10.76 -5.30 -7.82
N TRP A 84 10.20 -4.24 -7.23
CA TRP A 84 8.80 -4.25 -6.79
C TRP A 84 7.81 -4.37 -7.95
N THR A 85 8.09 -3.73 -9.08
CA THR A 85 7.27 -3.84 -10.30
C THR A 85 7.17 -5.31 -10.74
N GLU A 86 8.30 -6.01 -10.83
CA GLU A 86 8.32 -7.42 -11.23
C GLU A 86 7.65 -8.33 -10.19
N ARG A 87 7.81 -8.03 -8.90
CA ARG A 87 7.11 -8.77 -7.84
C ARG A 87 5.60 -8.60 -7.90
N PHE A 88 5.12 -7.38 -8.11
CA PHE A 88 3.68 -7.14 -8.28
C PHE A 88 3.13 -7.89 -9.49
N ARG A 89 3.84 -7.88 -10.63
CA ARG A 89 3.48 -8.68 -11.82
C ARG A 89 3.41 -10.18 -11.51
N ALA A 90 4.44 -10.71 -10.85
CA ALA A 90 4.49 -12.13 -10.50
C ALA A 90 3.37 -12.57 -9.56
N GLN A 91 2.90 -11.66 -8.69
CA GLN A 91 1.79 -11.90 -7.77
C GLN A 91 0.41 -11.57 -8.36
N GLY A 92 0.36 -11.10 -9.61
CA GLY A 92 -0.89 -10.67 -10.25
C GLY A 92 -1.50 -9.41 -9.65
N VAL A 93 -0.71 -8.61 -8.92
CA VAL A 93 -1.13 -7.31 -8.40
C VAL A 93 -1.24 -6.33 -9.58
N PRO A 94 -2.39 -5.66 -9.80
CA PRO A 94 -2.55 -4.76 -10.93
C PRO A 94 -1.61 -3.55 -10.85
N ILE A 95 -0.81 -3.34 -11.88
CA ILE A 95 -0.02 -2.11 -12.07
C ILE A 95 -0.88 -1.08 -12.77
N LEU A 96 -0.86 0.14 -12.26
CA LEU A 96 -1.59 1.28 -12.81
C LEU A 96 -0.68 2.10 -13.73
N TYR A 97 -1.28 2.67 -14.78
CA TYR A 97 -0.61 3.58 -15.71
C TYR A 97 0.59 2.95 -16.44
N GLU A 98 0.48 1.68 -16.85
CA GLU A 98 1.54 0.96 -17.57
C GLU A 98 2.02 1.68 -18.84
N ASP A 99 1.17 2.49 -19.47
CA ASP A 99 1.50 3.34 -20.62
C ASP A 99 2.57 4.40 -20.31
N ARG A 100 2.73 4.75 -19.03
CA ARG A 100 3.64 5.79 -18.54
C ARG A 100 4.60 5.29 -17.46
N HIS A 101 4.49 4.04 -17.01
CA HIS A 101 5.42 3.45 -16.05
C HIS A 101 6.86 3.50 -16.60
N PRO A 102 7.89 3.84 -15.80
CA PRO A 102 7.88 4.19 -14.37
C PRO A 102 7.74 5.69 -14.07
N PHE A 103 7.35 6.51 -15.05
CA PHE A 103 7.27 7.98 -14.96
C PHE A 103 5.84 8.54 -14.94
N ALA A 104 4.87 7.75 -14.45
CA ALA A 104 3.47 8.17 -14.43
C ALA A 104 3.19 9.38 -13.52
N GLY A 105 4.07 9.63 -12.53
CA GLY A 105 4.05 10.83 -11.68
C GLY A 105 4.74 12.07 -12.28
N GLY A 106 5.39 11.93 -13.45
CA GLY A 106 6.15 12.99 -14.11
C GLY A 106 7.57 12.58 -14.50
N PRO A 107 8.27 13.36 -15.35
CA PRO A 107 9.56 12.99 -15.93
C PRO A 107 10.71 12.83 -14.91
N ASP A 108 10.62 13.50 -13.76
CA ASP A 108 11.58 13.40 -12.65
C ASP A 108 11.07 12.49 -11.51
N TYR A 109 10.00 11.72 -11.74
CA TYR A 109 9.30 10.96 -10.70
C TYR A 109 9.29 9.46 -11.04
N TYR A 110 10.27 8.71 -10.50
CA TYR A 110 10.43 7.29 -10.77
C TYR A 110 9.69 6.45 -9.72
N ALA A 111 8.56 5.87 -10.11
CA ALA A 111 7.70 5.13 -9.19
C ALA A 111 6.88 4.04 -9.89
N VAL A 112 6.51 3.03 -9.11
CA VAL A 112 5.46 2.08 -9.48
C VAL A 112 4.17 2.43 -8.75
N PHE A 113 3.07 2.44 -9.49
CA PHE A 113 1.72 2.58 -8.96
C PHE A 113 1.02 1.23 -9.09
N ALA A 114 0.51 0.70 -8.00
CA ALA A 114 -0.19 -0.58 -7.96
C ALA A 114 -1.55 -0.44 -7.28
N GLU A 115 -2.42 -1.41 -7.48
CA GLU A 115 -3.72 -1.53 -6.83
C GLU A 115 -3.67 -2.68 -5.81
N GLY A 116 -3.60 -2.34 -4.52
CA GLY A 116 -3.63 -3.32 -3.43
C GLY A 116 -5.06 -3.82 -3.15
N PRO A 117 -5.24 -4.57 -2.05
CA PRO A 117 -6.55 -4.96 -1.54
C PRO A 117 -7.49 -3.76 -1.41
N ASP A 118 -8.79 -4.01 -1.53
CA ASP A 118 -9.82 -2.97 -1.55
C ASP A 118 -9.67 -1.94 -2.68
N ARG A 119 -8.85 -2.19 -3.71
CA ARG A 119 -8.59 -1.26 -4.81
C ARG A 119 -7.88 0.03 -4.36
N MET A 120 -7.23 0.02 -3.20
CA MET A 120 -6.45 1.14 -2.72
C MET A 120 -5.19 1.28 -3.59
N LYS A 121 -4.91 2.50 -4.07
CA LYS A 121 -3.67 2.74 -4.81
C LYS A 121 -2.50 2.75 -3.83
N VAL A 122 -1.45 2.02 -4.17
CA VAL A 122 -0.16 1.98 -3.46
C VAL A 122 0.91 2.46 -4.40
N GLU A 123 1.83 3.25 -3.88
CA GLU A 123 2.89 3.89 -4.65
C GLU A 123 4.24 3.67 -3.98
N LEU A 124 5.23 3.21 -4.75
CA LEU A 124 6.61 3.09 -4.30
C LEU A 124 7.48 3.97 -5.18
N VAL A 125 8.12 4.97 -4.56
CA VAL A 125 8.90 6.01 -5.25
C VAL A 125 10.36 5.96 -4.80
N ALA A 126 11.28 6.07 -5.76
CA ALA A 126 12.71 6.14 -5.46
C ALA A 126 13.08 7.49 -4.81
N LYS A 127 13.86 7.46 -3.73
CA LYS A 127 14.44 8.67 -3.11
C LYS A 127 15.48 9.34 -4.00
N SER A 128 16.28 8.52 -4.69
CA SER A 128 17.35 8.97 -5.56
C SER A 128 16.82 9.26 -6.97
N LYS A 129 17.32 10.35 -7.56
CA LYS A 129 17.16 10.60 -9.00
C LYS A 129 17.96 9.60 -9.80
#